data_AF-A0A2V8ZPZ9-F1
#
_entry.id   AF-A0A2V8ZPZ9-F1
#
_cell.length_a   1.000
_cell.length_b   1.000
_cell.length_c   1.000
_cell.angle_alpha   90.00
_cell.angle_beta   90.00
_cell.angle_gamma   90.00
#
_symmetry.space_group_name_H-M   'P 1'
#
loop_
_entity.id
_entity.type
_entity.pdbx_description
1 polymer ?
#
loop_
_entity_poly.entity_id
_entity_poly.type
_entity_poly.pdbx_seq_one_letter_code
_entity_poly.pdbx_strand_id
1 'polypeptide(L)'
;MILAAGTIHSPKLLMLSGVGKAKALRSLGIDLVENLPGVGQNLQDHVLLSGVVFKYKGKMPDRPADSNAVEAEAYLSSSPSGDTDISLVPHQLPVVTPEVASRFGTPPPDAFTIAPALVQPTSKGSVRLATNNFQDAALIDGNYLGTDRDFAAILRAIEAARELGNQNAFEGLRESELIPGPKASAEEIRELARLASASFGHAVGTCKMGVDKLAVVDPELRVHGILGLRVADASVMPRIITGPGTNASAHMIGGRAAKLMLA
;
A
#
# COMPACT_ATOMS: atom_id res chain seq x y z
N MET A 1 14.03 24.82 -5.42
CA MET A 1 14.16 23.67 -4.49
C MET A 1 13.19 22.58 -4.92
N ILE A 2 13.60 21.32 -4.87
CA ILE A 2 12.74 20.16 -5.17
C ILE A 2 12.77 19.23 -3.96
N LEU A 3 11.60 18.86 -3.47
CA LEU A 3 11.44 17.84 -2.44
C LEU A 3 11.13 16.49 -3.10
N ALA A 4 11.93 15.48 -2.81
CA ALA A 4 11.77 14.12 -3.34
C ALA A 4 12.08 13.07 -2.26
N ALA A 5 11.58 13.30 -1.04
CA ALA A 5 11.82 12.45 0.12
C ALA A 5 10.80 11.29 0.23
N GLY A 6 9.90 11.16 -0.74
CA GLY A 6 8.90 10.10 -0.80
C GLY A 6 7.65 10.39 0.03
N THR A 7 6.68 9.49 -0.08
CA THR A 7 5.32 9.65 0.47
C THR A 7 5.28 9.92 1.96
N ILE A 8 6.22 9.41 2.74
CA ILE A 8 6.21 9.63 4.20
C ILE A 8 6.99 10.88 4.60
N HIS A 9 8.18 11.10 4.02
CA HIS A 9 9.06 12.15 4.50
C HIS A 9 8.85 13.50 3.82
N SER A 10 8.35 13.55 2.58
CA SER A 10 7.99 14.83 1.94
C SER A 10 6.93 15.62 2.70
N PRO A 11 5.76 15.04 3.09
CA PRO A 11 4.81 15.78 3.92
C PRO A 11 5.37 16.10 5.31
N LYS A 12 6.19 15.21 5.90
CA LYS A 12 6.85 15.46 7.19
C LYS A 12 7.74 16.71 7.13
N LEU A 13 8.57 16.82 6.09
CA LEU A 13 9.47 17.96 5.90
C LEU A 13 8.70 19.25 5.61
N LEU A 14 7.63 19.20 4.82
CA LEU A 14 6.74 20.35 4.62
C LEU A 14 6.14 20.82 5.95
N MET A 15 5.59 19.91 6.76
CA MET A 15 4.99 20.25 8.06
C MET A 15 6.02 20.84 9.03
N LEU A 16 7.22 20.25 9.12
CA LEU A 16 8.32 20.79 9.95
C LEU A 16 8.81 22.16 9.47
N SER A 17 8.61 22.47 8.18
CA SER A 17 8.93 23.76 7.57
C SER A 17 7.77 24.78 7.65
N GLY A 18 6.74 24.49 8.45
CA GLY A 18 5.60 25.40 8.63
C GLY A 18 4.53 25.33 7.54
N VAL A 19 4.58 24.34 6.64
CA VAL A 19 3.61 24.16 5.54
C VAL A 19 2.70 22.97 5.83
N GLY A 20 1.44 23.23 6.18
CA GLY A 20 0.50 22.18 6.57
C GLY A 20 -0.76 22.71 7.26
N LYS A 21 -1.50 21.83 7.95
CA LYS A 21 -2.71 22.23 8.67
C LYS A 21 -2.38 23.13 9.87
N ALA A 22 -2.75 24.41 9.79
CA ALA A 22 -2.37 25.44 10.76
C ALA A 22 -2.57 25.06 12.24
N LYS A 23 -3.73 24.51 12.60
CA LYS A 23 -4.01 24.09 13.98
C LYS A 23 -3.04 23.01 14.49
N ALA A 24 -2.69 22.05 13.64
CA ALA A 24 -1.81 20.93 14.00
C ALA A 24 -0.35 21.40 14.16
N LEU A 25 0.10 22.31 13.29
CA LEU A 25 1.45 22.88 13.39
C LEU A 25 1.62 23.73 14.66
N ARG A 26 0.65 24.62 14.93
CA ARG A 26 0.67 25.46 16.14
C ARG A 26 0.64 24.65 17.43
N SER A 27 -0.08 23.52 17.47
CA SER A 27 -0.09 22.64 18.65
C SER A 27 1.27 21.99 18.94
N LEU A 28 2.17 21.97 17.96
CA LEU A 28 3.55 21.46 18.10
C LEU A 28 4.58 22.59 18.22
N GLY A 29 4.13 23.85 18.35
CA GLY A 29 5.01 25.02 18.44
C GLY A 29 5.75 25.32 17.13
N ILE A 30 5.19 24.96 15.98
CA ILE A 30 5.74 25.26 14.65
C ILE A 30 5.04 26.49 14.09
N ASP A 31 5.83 27.49 13.70
CA ASP A 31 5.33 28.70 13.05
C ASP A 31 4.71 28.37 11.68
N LEU A 32 3.57 28.99 11.40
CA LEU A 32 2.85 28.76 10.15
C LEU A 32 3.46 29.61 9.03
N VAL A 33 3.95 28.96 7.98
CA VAL A 33 4.37 29.58 6.72
C VAL A 33 3.21 29.59 5.73
N GLU A 34 2.55 28.45 5.52
CA GLU A 34 1.41 28.34 4.61
C GLU A 34 0.41 27.28 5.09
N ASN A 35 -0.88 27.59 5.00
CA ASN A 35 -1.94 26.70 5.49
C ASN A 35 -2.42 25.77 4.37
N LEU A 36 -1.69 24.67 4.17
CA LEU A 36 -2.08 23.59 3.26
C LEU A 36 -2.62 22.38 4.04
N PRO A 37 -3.93 22.31 4.35
CA PRO A 37 -4.49 21.21 5.15
C PRO A 37 -4.42 19.83 4.47
N GLY A 38 -4.12 19.78 3.17
CA GLY A 38 -3.90 18.55 2.42
C GLY A 38 -2.55 17.87 2.69
N VAL A 39 -1.55 18.57 3.25
CA VAL A 39 -0.23 17.99 3.54
C VAL A 39 -0.38 16.84 4.54
N GLY A 40 0.11 15.66 4.16
CA GLY A 40 0.01 14.44 4.94
C GLY A 40 -1.36 13.76 4.90
N GLN A 41 -2.34 14.27 4.15
CA GLN A 41 -3.65 13.62 3.96
C GLN A 41 -3.63 12.74 2.70
N ASN A 42 -4.70 11.99 2.44
CA ASN A 42 -4.83 11.20 1.21
C ASN A 42 -3.72 10.14 1.03
N LEU A 43 -3.17 9.62 2.13
CA LEU A 43 -2.28 8.46 2.08
C LEU A 43 -3.06 7.30 1.48
N GLN A 44 -2.52 6.74 0.41
CA GLN A 44 -3.05 5.58 -0.30
C GLN A 44 -1.92 4.58 -0.44
N ASP A 45 -2.24 3.31 -0.44
CA ASP A 45 -1.28 2.22 -0.58
C ASP A 45 -2.04 1.00 -1.08
N HIS A 46 -1.38 0.09 -1.77
CA HIS A 46 -1.99 -1.22 -1.98
C HIS A 46 -2.00 -1.96 -0.64
N VAL A 47 -3.05 -2.74 -0.39
CA VAL A 47 -3.19 -3.51 0.84
C VAL A 47 -2.89 -4.95 0.51
N LEU A 48 -1.78 -5.50 1.00
CA LEU A 48 -1.41 -6.89 0.79
C LEU A 48 -1.84 -7.72 2.00
N LEU A 49 -2.45 -8.87 1.73
CA LEU A 49 -2.84 -9.84 2.74
C LEU A 49 -1.85 -11.00 2.78
N SER A 50 -1.16 -11.13 3.90
CA SER A 50 -0.18 -12.18 4.17
C SER A 50 -0.83 -13.36 4.91
N GLY A 51 -1.45 -14.29 4.20
CA GLY A 51 -2.21 -15.33 4.92
C GLY A 51 -2.93 -16.43 4.16
N VAL A 52 -3.04 -16.44 2.82
CA VAL A 52 -3.58 -17.62 2.12
C VAL A 52 -2.43 -18.55 1.75
N VAL A 53 -2.23 -19.58 2.58
CA VAL A 53 -1.01 -20.41 2.58
C VAL A 53 -1.35 -21.85 2.22
N PHE A 54 -0.53 -22.45 1.37
CA PHE A 54 -0.63 -23.84 0.94
C PHE A 54 0.65 -24.60 1.28
N LYS A 55 0.50 -25.86 1.67
CA LYS A 55 1.61 -26.79 1.84
C LYS A 55 2.05 -27.27 0.46
N TYR A 56 3.35 -27.17 0.18
CA TYR A 56 3.94 -27.77 -1.01
C TYR A 56 4.14 -29.28 -0.83
N LYS A 57 3.92 -30.06 -1.89
CA LYS A 57 4.19 -31.50 -1.92
C LYS A 57 5.68 -31.76 -1.97
N GLY A 58 6.23 -32.27 -0.87
CA GLY A 58 7.66 -32.54 -0.74
C GLY A 58 8.45 -31.27 -0.40
N LYS A 59 9.61 -31.10 -1.04
CA LYS A 59 10.52 -29.98 -0.78
C LYS A 59 10.29 -28.88 -1.81
N MET A 60 10.13 -27.63 -1.35
CA MET A 60 10.04 -26.48 -2.26
C MET A 60 11.31 -26.38 -3.11
N PRO A 61 11.20 -26.12 -4.43
CA PRO A 61 12.36 -25.92 -5.28
C PRO A 61 13.23 -24.76 -4.80
N ASP A 62 14.55 -24.90 -4.96
CA ASP A 62 15.47 -23.79 -4.71
C ASP A 62 15.20 -22.66 -5.73
N ARG A 63 15.29 -21.41 -5.26
CA ARG A 63 15.05 -20.23 -6.08
C ARG A 63 16.37 -19.65 -6.59
N PRO A 64 16.39 -19.01 -7.77
CA PRO A 64 17.53 -18.20 -8.19
C PRO A 64 17.92 -17.17 -7.13
N ALA A 65 19.21 -16.89 -6.99
CA ALA A 65 19.72 -15.97 -5.98
C ALA A 65 19.24 -14.52 -6.17
N ASP A 66 18.86 -14.17 -7.39
CA ASP A 66 18.30 -12.88 -7.81
C ASP A 66 16.77 -12.83 -7.79
N SER A 67 16.09 -13.93 -7.42
CA SER A 67 14.64 -13.97 -7.29
C SER A 67 14.17 -13.24 -6.04
N ASN A 68 13.22 -12.31 -6.22
CA ASN A 68 12.48 -11.67 -5.13
C ASN A 68 11.34 -12.55 -4.57
N ALA A 69 11.21 -13.79 -5.06
CA ALA A 69 10.16 -14.77 -4.73
C ALA A 69 8.75 -14.45 -5.24
N VAL A 70 8.58 -13.37 -6.01
CA VAL A 70 7.31 -12.87 -6.52
C VAL A 70 7.45 -12.64 -8.03
N GLU A 71 7.17 -13.68 -8.80
CA GLU A 71 7.46 -13.73 -10.25
C GLU A 71 6.21 -13.56 -11.12
N ALA A 72 5.02 -13.55 -10.51
CA ALA A 72 3.75 -13.41 -11.20
C ALA A 72 2.74 -12.66 -10.35
N GLU A 73 1.76 -12.04 -11.02
CA GLU A 73 0.62 -11.42 -10.38
C GLU A 73 -0.60 -11.54 -11.31
N ALA A 74 -1.75 -11.90 -10.75
CA ALA A 74 -3.01 -11.96 -11.47
C ALA A 74 -3.92 -10.82 -11.02
N TYR A 75 -4.55 -10.13 -11.97
CA TYR A 75 -5.43 -8.99 -11.71
C TYR A 75 -6.87 -9.38 -11.96
N LEU A 76 -7.76 -9.09 -11.01
CA LEU A 76 -9.17 -9.42 -11.09
C LEU A 76 -10.06 -8.25 -10.66
N SER A 77 -11.35 -8.41 -10.91
CA SER A 77 -12.40 -7.54 -10.40
C SER A 77 -13.11 -8.22 -9.24
N SER A 78 -13.22 -7.53 -8.10
CA SER A 78 -13.96 -8.02 -6.92
C SER A 78 -15.48 -7.93 -7.09
N SER A 79 -15.95 -7.23 -8.13
CA SER A 79 -17.37 -7.01 -8.38
C SER A 79 -17.74 -7.15 -9.86
N PRO A 80 -19.04 -7.27 -10.20
CA PRO A 80 -19.50 -7.28 -11.59
C PRO A 80 -19.26 -5.99 -12.37
N SER A 81 -18.81 -4.89 -11.73
CA SER A 81 -18.52 -3.63 -12.44
C SER A 81 -17.40 -3.76 -13.48
N GLY A 82 -16.50 -4.74 -13.30
CA GLY A 82 -15.35 -4.99 -14.17
C GLY A 82 -14.12 -4.16 -13.83
N ASP A 83 -14.16 -3.34 -12.78
CA ASP A 83 -12.99 -2.58 -12.34
C ASP A 83 -11.91 -3.51 -11.77
N THR A 84 -10.69 -3.40 -12.27
CA THR A 84 -9.55 -4.11 -11.67
C THR A 84 -9.15 -3.47 -10.35
N ASP A 85 -9.57 -4.09 -9.24
CA ASP A 85 -9.40 -3.57 -7.88
C ASP A 85 -8.72 -4.55 -6.91
N ILE A 86 -8.57 -5.81 -7.30
CA ILE A 86 -7.83 -6.82 -6.55
C ILE A 86 -6.73 -7.47 -7.40
N SER A 87 -5.69 -7.96 -6.72
CA SER A 87 -4.68 -8.82 -7.35
C SER A 87 -4.36 -10.02 -6.46
N LEU A 88 -3.82 -11.07 -7.08
CA LEU A 88 -3.33 -12.28 -6.42
C LEU A 88 -1.86 -12.43 -6.76
N VAL A 89 -1.04 -12.54 -5.71
CA VAL A 89 0.42 -12.54 -5.82
C VAL A 89 0.94 -13.89 -5.33
N PRO A 90 1.33 -14.82 -6.22
CA PRO A 90 1.97 -16.07 -5.82
C PRO A 90 3.38 -15.83 -5.31
N HIS A 91 3.57 -16.03 -4.01
CA HIS A 91 4.85 -15.98 -3.32
C HIS A 91 5.40 -17.40 -3.18
N GLN A 92 6.65 -17.60 -3.58
CA GLN A 92 7.35 -18.89 -3.47
C GLN A 92 7.92 -19.15 -2.06
N LEU A 93 7.26 -18.64 -1.02
CA LEU A 93 7.58 -18.82 0.39
C LEU A 93 6.29 -18.61 1.22
N PRO A 94 6.21 -19.13 2.45
CA PRO A 94 5.12 -18.76 3.34
C PRO A 94 5.30 -17.32 3.82
N VAL A 95 4.26 -16.52 3.67
CA VAL A 95 4.19 -15.15 4.19
C VAL A 95 2.97 -15.02 5.09
N VAL A 96 3.22 -14.79 6.38
CA VAL A 96 2.21 -14.56 7.42
C VAL A 96 2.70 -13.48 8.38
N THR A 97 1.77 -12.72 8.95
CA THR A 97 2.09 -11.82 10.08
C THR A 97 2.27 -12.63 11.37
N PRO A 98 2.95 -12.06 12.40
CA PRO A 98 3.02 -12.70 13.72
C PRO A 98 1.65 -13.05 14.30
N GLU A 99 0.65 -12.20 14.09
CA GLU A 99 -0.73 -12.38 14.55
C GLU A 99 -1.40 -13.56 13.84
N VAL A 100 -1.21 -13.69 12.52
CA VAL A 100 -1.70 -14.84 11.75
C VAL A 100 -1.01 -16.13 12.20
N ALA A 101 0.31 -16.12 12.38
CA ALA A 101 1.05 -17.27 12.87
C ALA A 101 0.60 -17.71 14.28
N SER A 102 0.27 -16.75 15.15
CA SER A 102 -0.28 -17.01 16.49
C SER A 102 -1.67 -17.64 16.43
N ARG A 103 -2.54 -17.16 15.53
CA ARG A 103 -3.95 -17.59 15.42
C ARG A 103 -4.16 -18.88 14.61
N PHE A 104 -3.41 -19.06 13.54
CA PHE A 104 -3.58 -20.14 12.56
C PHE A 104 -2.41 -21.13 12.52
N GLY A 105 -1.34 -20.86 13.27
CA GLY A 105 -0.11 -21.65 13.29
C GLY A 105 0.95 -21.11 12.35
N THR A 106 2.22 -21.39 12.68
CA THR A 106 3.36 -21.01 11.84
C THR A 106 3.49 -21.99 10.67
N PRO A 107 3.45 -21.54 9.40
CA PRO A 107 3.63 -22.43 8.27
C PRO A 107 5.03 -23.06 8.24
N PRO A 108 5.17 -24.30 7.72
CA PRO A 108 6.47 -24.91 7.50
C PRO A 108 7.23 -24.22 6.35
N PRO A 109 8.57 -24.38 6.26
CA PRO A 109 9.36 -23.77 5.18
C PRO A 109 8.93 -24.19 3.77
N ASP A 110 8.52 -25.44 3.56
CA ASP A 110 8.01 -25.93 2.27
C ASP A 110 6.53 -25.57 2.07
N ALA A 111 6.19 -24.30 2.25
CA ALA A 111 4.87 -23.75 1.97
C ALA A 111 5.00 -22.57 1.00
N PHE A 112 3.90 -22.20 0.37
CA PHE A 112 3.83 -21.05 -0.51
C PHE A 112 2.54 -20.27 -0.23
N THR A 113 2.54 -18.99 -0.58
CA THR A 113 1.42 -18.09 -0.31
C THR A 113 0.86 -17.59 -1.63
N ILE A 114 -0.46 -17.55 -1.78
CA ILE A 114 -1.11 -16.77 -2.84
C ILE A 114 -1.68 -15.54 -2.14
N ALA A 115 -0.91 -14.46 -2.07
CA ALA A 115 -1.26 -13.28 -1.29
C ALA A 115 -2.31 -12.45 -2.03
N PRO A 116 -3.54 -12.31 -1.51
CA PRO A 116 -4.51 -11.39 -2.07
C PRO A 116 -4.11 -9.94 -1.77
N ALA A 117 -4.42 -9.01 -2.67
CA ALA A 117 -4.20 -7.59 -2.44
C ALA A 117 -5.34 -6.72 -2.97
N LEU A 118 -5.50 -5.52 -2.40
CA LEU A 118 -6.29 -4.42 -2.98
C LEU A 118 -5.38 -3.48 -3.76
N VAL A 119 -5.69 -3.26 -5.04
CA VAL A 119 -4.94 -2.36 -5.93
C VAL A 119 -5.68 -1.05 -6.25
N GLN A 120 -6.96 -0.95 -5.87
CA GLN A 120 -7.72 0.31 -5.91
C GLN A 120 -8.48 0.57 -4.60
N PRO A 121 -7.81 0.66 -3.44
CA PRO A 121 -8.49 0.86 -2.17
C PRO A 121 -9.12 2.26 -2.09
N THR A 122 -10.29 2.27 -1.46
CA THR A 122 -11.08 3.49 -1.23
C THR A 122 -10.75 4.15 0.10
N SER A 123 -10.24 3.41 1.07
CA SER A 123 -9.71 3.92 2.33
C SER A 123 -8.57 4.91 2.07
N LYS A 124 -8.53 5.96 2.86
CA LYS A 124 -7.47 6.98 2.85
C LYS A 124 -6.94 7.12 4.27
N GLY A 125 -5.62 7.13 4.38
CA GLY A 125 -4.89 7.33 5.61
C GLY A 125 -4.32 8.74 5.73
N SER A 126 -3.39 8.90 6.69
CA SER A 126 -2.62 10.12 6.88
C SER A 126 -1.21 9.89 7.43
N VAL A 127 -0.35 10.88 7.20
CA VAL A 127 0.96 11.04 7.83
C VAL A 127 0.93 12.33 8.64
N ARG A 128 1.29 12.25 9.92
CA ARG A 128 1.28 13.39 10.85
C ARG A 128 2.61 13.48 11.58
N LEU A 129 2.95 14.69 12.03
CA LEU A 129 4.04 14.86 12.98
C LEU A 129 3.66 14.29 14.35
N ALA A 130 4.56 13.53 14.96
CA ALA A 130 4.46 13.16 16.37
C ALA A 130 4.88 14.33 17.26
N THR A 131 5.99 14.98 16.89
CA THR A 131 6.61 16.10 17.60
C THR A 131 7.16 17.11 16.57
N ASN A 132 7.79 18.18 17.05
CA ASN A 132 8.53 19.12 16.21
C ASN A 132 10.02 18.74 16.03
N ASN A 133 10.48 17.61 16.58
CA ASN A 133 11.83 17.12 16.38
C ASN A 133 11.92 16.35 15.06
N PHE A 134 12.82 16.77 14.18
CA PHE A 134 12.98 16.14 12.86
C PHE A 134 13.44 14.68 12.94
N GLN A 135 14.09 14.26 14.03
CA GLN A 135 14.56 12.89 14.24
C GLN A 135 13.44 11.93 14.62
N ASP A 136 12.33 12.43 15.18
CA ASP A 136 11.24 11.57 15.65
C ASP A 136 10.44 11.03 14.47
N ALA A 137 10.05 9.76 14.52
CA ALA A 137 9.25 9.15 13.46
C ALA A 137 7.91 9.88 13.27
N ALA A 138 7.41 9.90 12.02
CA ALA A 138 6.06 10.40 11.76
C ALA A 138 5.02 9.38 12.26
N LEU A 139 3.85 9.87 12.66
CA LEU A 139 2.69 9.04 12.92
C LEU A 139 2.06 8.69 11.58
N ILE A 140 2.05 7.40 11.23
CA ILE A 140 1.49 6.89 9.98
C ILE A 140 0.24 6.10 10.33
N ASP A 141 -0.88 6.48 9.73
CA ASP A 141 -2.14 5.77 9.82
C ASP A 141 -2.59 5.43 8.40
N GLY A 142 -2.47 4.16 8.01
CA GLY A 142 -2.87 3.70 6.68
C GLY A 142 -4.39 3.58 6.50
N ASN A 143 -5.15 3.50 7.60
CA ASN A 143 -6.59 3.23 7.60
C ASN A 143 -6.96 2.01 6.71
N TYR A 144 -6.13 0.95 6.76
CA TYR A 144 -6.30 -0.21 5.90
C TYR A 144 -7.64 -0.91 6.20
N LEU A 145 -8.39 -1.21 5.13
CA LEU A 145 -9.74 -1.78 5.20
C LEU A 145 -10.75 -0.94 5.98
N GLY A 146 -10.52 0.37 6.10
CA GLY A 146 -11.39 1.29 6.84
C GLY A 146 -12.75 1.56 6.19
N THR A 147 -13.02 1.05 4.99
CA THR A 147 -14.32 1.16 4.32
C THR A 147 -14.95 -0.21 4.10
N ASP A 148 -16.28 -0.26 4.12
CA ASP A 148 -17.04 -1.48 3.82
C ASP A 148 -16.70 -2.05 2.44
N ARG A 149 -16.42 -1.17 1.46
CA ARG A 149 -16.00 -1.57 0.12
C ARG A 149 -14.66 -2.29 0.13
N ASP A 150 -13.67 -1.75 0.81
CA ASP A 150 -12.33 -2.36 0.86
C ASP A 150 -12.39 -3.68 1.63
N PHE A 151 -13.14 -3.72 2.74
CA PHE A 151 -13.33 -4.94 3.51
C PHE A 151 -14.06 -6.02 2.69
N ALA A 152 -15.09 -5.67 1.92
CA ALA A 152 -15.76 -6.62 1.03
C ALA A 152 -14.84 -7.12 -0.10
N ALA A 153 -14.07 -6.23 -0.72
CA ALA A 153 -13.16 -6.57 -1.80
C ALA A 153 -12.05 -7.52 -1.34
N ILE A 154 -11.47 -7.32 -0.16
CA ILE A 154 -10.40 -8.21 0.32
C ILE A 154 -10.93 -9.60 0.67
N LEU A 155 -12.17 -9.72 1.17
CA LEU A 155 -12.81 -11.03 1.38
C LEU A 155 -12.96 -11.78 0.05
N ARG A 156 -13.37 -11.09 -1.02
CA ARG A 156 -13.41 -11.68 -2.37
C ARG A 156 -12.03 -12.06 -2.88
N ALA A 157 -11.00 -11.25 -2.60
CA ALA A 157 -9.64 -11.59 -2.97
C ALA A 157 -9.13 -12.84 -2.23
N ILE A 158 -9.47 -13.02 -0.94
CA ILE A 158 -9.16 -14.25 -0.19
C ILE A 158 -9.85 -15.46 -0.84
N GLU A 159 -11.14 -15.34 -1.16
CA GLU A 159 -11.89 -16.40 -1.85
C GLU A 159 -11.24 -16.76 -3.19
N ALA A 160 -10.87 -15.77 -4.00
CA ALA A 160 -10.21 -15.97 -5.28
C ALA A 160 -8.81 -16.61 -5.15
N ALA A 161 -8.03 -16.23 -4.13
CA ALA A 161 -6.74 -16.86 -3.85
C ALA A 161 -6.90 -18.34 -3.47
N ARG A 162 -7.90 -18.64 -2.63
CA ARG A 162 -8.24 -20.02 -2.26
C ARG A 162 -8.68 -20.81 -3.48
N GLU A 163 -9.58 -20.27 -4.29
CA GLU A 163 -10.04 -20.90 -5.53
C GLU A 163 -8.88 -21.19 -6.47
N LEU A 164 -8.00 -20.21 -6.72
CA LEU A 164 -6.82 -20.36 -7.59
C LEU A 164 -5.90 -21.48 -7.10
N GLY A 165 -5.51 -21.45 -5.82
CA GLY A 165 -4.63 -22.48 -5.26
C GLY A 165 -5.28 -23.86 -5.18
N ASN A 166 -6.60 -23.95 -5.19
CA ASN A 166 -7.35 -25.21 -5.20
C ASN A 166 -7.61 -25.78 -6.61
N GLN A 167 -7.23 -25.09 -7.69
CA GLN A 167 -7.40 -25.58 -9.07
C GLN A 167 -6.57 -26.83 -9.39
N ASN A 168 -7.02 -27.62 -10.38
CA ASN A 168 -6.35 -28.85 -10.82
C ASN A 168 -4.88 -28.62 -11.25
N ALA A 169 -4.57 -27.45 -11.80
CA ALA A 169 -3.20 -27.08 -12.18
C ALA A 169 -2.22 -27.10 -11.00
N PHE A 170 -2.71 -26.92 -9.77
CA PHE A 170 -1.91 -27.00 -8.55
C PHE A 170 -1.85 -28.40 -7.93
N GLU A 171 -2.59 -29.41 -8.41
CA GLU A 171 -2.62 -30.74 -7.78
C GLU A 171 -1.25 -31.40 -7.66
N GLY A 172 -0.36 -31.21 -8.64
CA GLY A 172 1.00 -31.74 -8.58
C GLY A 172 1.91 -31.04 -7.56
N LEU A 173 1.55 -29.81 -7.15
CA LEU A 173 2.38 -28.94 -6.30
C LEU A 173 1.82 -28.79 -4.88
N ARG A 174 0.50 -28.77 -4.74
CA ARG A 174 -0.21 -28.51 -3.48
C ARG A 174 -0.53 -29.83 -2.78
N GLU A 175 -0.12 -29.91 -1.52
CA GLU A 175 -0.50 -30.99 -0.61
C GLU A 175 -1.84 -30.67 0.06
N SER A 176 -1.95 -29.49 0.65
CA SER A 176 -3.17 -29.00 1.31
C SER A 176 -3.18 -27.48 1.40
N GLU A 177 -4.36 -26.90 1.62
CA GLU A 177 -4.49 -25.52 2.12
C GLU A 177 -4.23 -25.51 3.63
N LEU A 178 -3.32 -24.66 4.10
CA LEU A 178 -2.96 -24.54 5.52
C LEU A 178 -3.69 -23.39 6.19
N ILE A 179 -3.68 -22.20 5.57
CA ILE A 179 -4.31 -20.99 6.11
C ILE A 179 -5.19 -20.37 5.02
N PRO A 180 -6.46 -20.03 5.33
CA PRO A 180 -7.15 -20.30 6.60
C PRO A 180 -7.49 -21.79 6.82
N GLY A 181 -7.31 -22.62 5.80
CA GLY A 181 -7.57 -24.06 5.84
C GLY A 181 -8.86 -24.44 5.09
N PRO A 182 -9.01 -25.71 4.67
CA PRO A 182 -10.06 -26.11 3.74
C PRO A 182 -11.48 -26.00 4.33
N LYS A 183 -11.61 -25.98 5.66
CA LYS A 183 -12.90 -25.91 6.38
C LYS A 183 -13.12 -24.58 7.10
N ALA A 184 -12.34 -23.55 6.78
CA ALA A 184 -12.42 -22.27 7.45
C ALA A 184 -13.82 -21.66 7.38
N SER A 185 -14.32 -21.15 8.51
CA SER A 185 -15.60 -20.45 8.56
C SER A 185 -15.53 -19.05 7.95
N ALA A 186 -16.69 -18.43 7.69
CA ALA A 186 -16.75 -17.04 7.22
C ALA A 186 -16.14 -16.07 8.25
N GLU A 187 -16.30 -16.35 9.54
CA GLU A 187 -15.72 -15.58 10.64
C GLU A 187 -14.20 -15.70 10.64
N GLU A 188 -13.65 -16.90 10.42
CA GLU A 188 -12.20 -17.10 10.33
C GLU A 188 -11.58 -16.39 9.12
N ILE A 189 -12.28 -16.35 7.98
CA ILE A 189 -11.85 -15.57 6.80
C ILE A 189 -11.86 -14.07 7.12
N ARG A 190 -12.88 -13.58 7.83
CA ARG A 190 -12.96 -12.17 8.27
C ARG A 190 -11.90 -11.83 9.31
N GLU A 191 -11.57 -12.75 10.21
CA GLU A 191 -10.49 -12.62 11.18
C GLU A 191 -9.14 -12.57 10.46
N LEU A 192 -8.89 -13.49 9.52
CA LEU A 192 -7.70 -13.50 8.68
C LEU A 192 -7.53 -12.15 7.96
N ALA A 193 -8.58 -11.62 7.33
CA ALA A 193 -8.54 -10.31 6.67
C ALA A 193 -8.03 -9.19 7.58
N ARG A 194 -8.41 -9.19 8.87
CA ARG A 194 -7.97 -8.17 9.83
C ARG A 194 -6.54 -8.36 10.32
N LEU A 195 -6.13 -9.61 10.56
CA LEU A 195 -4.81 -9.92 11.12
C LEU A 195 -3.69 -9.91 10.07
N ALA A 196 -4.03 -10.18 8.81
CA ALA A 196 -3.08 -10.41 7.73
C ALA A 196 -2.87 -9.21 6.80
N SER A 197 -3.75 -8.21 6.84
CA SER A 197 -3.69 -7.06 5.91
C SER A 197 -2.70 -6.01 6.39
N ALA A 198 -1.75 -5.68 5.54
CA ALA A 198 -0.71 -4.70 5.81
C ALA A 198 -0.37 -3.88 4.55
N SER A 199 0.57 -2.95 4.71
CA SER A 199 1.15 -2.21 3.60
C SER A 199 1.76 -3.15 2.57
N PHE A 200 1.49 -2.91 1.29
CA PHE A 200 2.24 -3.53 0.19
C PHE A 200 3.54 -2.75 -0.13
N GLY A 201 3.82 -1.65 0.58
CA GLY A 201 4.99 -0.80 0.33
C GLY A 201 4.82 0.15 -0.86
N HIS A 202 3.58 0.41 -1.29
CA HIS A 202 3.22 1.20 -2.46
C HIS A 202 2.59 2.55 -2.10
N ALA A 203 2.98 3.13 -0.96
CA ALA A 203 2.38 4.34 -0.43
C ALA A 203 2.51 5.55 -1.39
N VAL A 204 1.43 6.30 -1.59
CA VAL A 204 1.34 7.52 -2.42
C VAL A 204 0.43 8.59 -1.82
N GLY A 205 0.43 9.79 -2.41
CA GLY A 205 -0.69 10.74 -2.33
C GLY A 205 -0.72 11.74 -1.18
N THR A 206 0.28 11.73 -0.30
CA THR A 206 0.38 12.62 0.87
C THR A 206 0.70 14.09 0.57
N CYS A 207 1.08 14.39 -0.66
CA CYS A 207 1.25 15.74 -1.19
C CYS A 207 0.54 15.86 -2.55
N LYS A 208 -0.69 15.33 -2.64
CA LYS A 208 -1.39 15.15 -3.93
C LYS A 208 -1.38 16.41 -4.80
N MET A 209 -1.13 16.22 -6.09
CA MET A 209 -1.34 17.25 -7.10
C MET A 209 -2.83 17.50 -7.33
N GLY A 210 -3.19 18.71 -7.73
CA GLY A 210 -4.56 19.02 -8.17
C GLY A 210 -4.89 20.50 -8.11
N VAL A 211 -6.16 20.80 -8.31
CA VAL A 211 -6.73 22.15 -8.28
C VAL A 211 -7.83 22.32 -7.22
N ASP A 212 -8.11 21.26 -6.45
CA ASP A 212 -9.06 21.31 -5.34
C ASP A 212 -8.41 21.81 -4.04
N LYS A 213 -9.24 22.08 -3.04
CA LYS A 213 -8.83 22.68 -1.75
C LYS A 213 -7.87 21.82 -0.92
N LEU A 214 -7.71 20.53 -1.24
CA LEU A 214 -6.80 19.62 -0.56
C LEU A 214 -5.55 19.31 -1.40
N ALA A 215 -5.40 19.91 -2.58
CA ALA A 215 -4.17 19.79 -3.35
C ALA A 215 -3.00 20.47 -2.62
N VAL A 216 -1.85 19.80 -2.59
CA VAL A 216 -0.61 20.34 -2.02
C VAL A 216 0.26 20.95 -3.11
N VAL A 217 0.28 20.33 -4.28
CA VAL A 217 0.95 20.88 -5.46
C VAL A 217 -0.04 21.10 -6.61
N ASP A 218 0.30 22.03 -7.50
CA ASP A 218 -0.46 22.28 -8.72
C ASP A 218 -0.12 21.26 -9.83
N PRO A 219 -0.77 21.32 -11.02
CA PRO A 219 -0.46 20.43 -12.14
C PRO A 219 0.97 20.52 -12.69
N GLU A 220 1.73 21.55 -12.29
CA GLU A 220 3.15 21.70 -12.59
C GLU A 220 4.04 21.23 -11.43
N LEU A 221 3.47 20.61 -10.38
CA LEU A 221 4.19 20.13 -9.19
C LEU A 221 4.72 21.26 -8.29
N ARG A 222 4.29 22.51 -8.48
CA ARG A 222 4.65 23.63 -7.58
C ARG A 222 3.81 23.56 -6.31
N VAL A 223 4.44 23.74 -5.15
CA VAL A 223 3.71 23.80 -3.88
C VAL A 223 2.85 25.07 -3.86
N HIS A 224 1.55 24.91 -3.58
CA HIS A 224 0.63 26.04 -3.50
C HIS A 224 1.07 27.04 -2.42
N GLY A 225 1.05 28.33 -2.73
CA GLY A 225 1.44 29.40 -1.80
C GLY A 225 2.95 29.57 -1.58
N ILE A 226 3.81 28.68 -2.08
CA ILE A 226 5.27 28.74 -1.86
C ILE A 226 6.02 28.90 -3.19
N LEU A 227 6.67 30.05 -3.36
CA LEU A 227 7.49 30.31 -4.56
C LEU A 227 8.78 29.46 -4.54
N GLY A 228 9.13 28.88 -5.70
CA GLY A 228 10.41 28.20 -5.90
C GLY A 228 10.52 26.80 -5.26
N LEU A 229 9.42 26.23 -4.76
CA LEU A 229 9.35 24.88 -4.21
C LEU A 229 8.45 23.95 -5.04
N ARG A 230 8.98 22.76 -5.35
CA ARG A 230 8.21 21.67 -5.98
C ARG A 230 8.32 20.39 -5.14
N VAL A 231 7.36 19.48 -5.30
CA VAL A 231 7.44 18.09 -4.81
C VAL A 231 7.44 17.15 -6.01
N ALA A 232 8.40 16.23 -6.09
CA ALA A 232 8.57 15.33 -7.24
C ALA A 232 8.90 13.91 -6.77
N ASP A 233 7.93 13.26 -6.15
CA ASP A 233 7.98 11.86 -5.73
C ASP A 233 6.56 11.26 -5.69
N ALA A 234 6.41 10.02 -5.21
CA ALA A 234 5.10 9.35 -5.17
C ALA A 234 4.02 10.05 -4.32
N SER A 235 4.39 10.97 -3.43
CA SER A 235 3.43 11.76 -2.63
C SER A 235 2.49 12.59 -3.50
N VAL A 236 2.87 12.94 -4.74
CA VAL A 236 2.04 13.82 -5.60
C VAL A 236 0.92 13.10 -6.31
N MET A 237 0.86 11.76 -6.29
CA MET A 237 -0.17 11.02 -7.02
C MET A 237 -1.56 11.30 -6.41
N PRO A 238 -2.55 11.79 -7.17
CA PRO A 238 -3.88 12.07 -6.62
C PRO A 238 -4.64 10.80 -6.28
N ARG A 239 -4.41 9.73 -7.06
CA ARG A 239 -4.93 8.38 -6.86
C ARG A 239 -3.81 7.38 -7.12
N ILE A 240 -3.78 6.31 -6.34
CA ILE A 240 -2.89 5.18 -6.62
C ILE A 240 -3.25 4.51 -7.95
N ILE A 241 -2.25 4.10 -8.71
CA ILE A 241 -2.44 3.43 -10.00
C ILE A 241 -2.82 1.96 -9.81
N THR A 242 -3.59 1.39 -10.72
CA THR A 242 -3.70 -0.07 -10.83
C THR A 242 -2.41 -0.60 -11.45
N GLY A 243 -1.71 -1.51 -10.79
CA GLY A 243 -0.49 -2.13 -11.33
C GLY A 243 0.45 -2.70 -10.27
N PRO A 244 1.59 -3.29 -10.69
CA PRO A 244 2.42 -4.16 -9.84
C PRO A 244 3.25 -3.39 -8.81
N GLY A 245 3.15 -2.06 -8.80
CA GLY A 245 3.81 -1.19 -7.84
C GLY A 245 3.90 0.24 -8.37
N THR A 246 4.39 1.14 -7.52
CA THR A 246 4.40 2.59 -7.80
C THR A 246 5.77 3.10 -8.25
N ASN A 247 6.77 2.22 -8.32
CA ASN A 247 8.15 2.58 -8.61
C ASN A 247 8.33 3.20 -10.02
N ALA A 248 7.80 2.56 -11.06
CA ALA A 248 7.92 3.07 -12.44
C ALA A 248 7.23 4.43 -12.60
N SER A 249 6.06 4.60 -11.98
CA SER A 249 5.33 5.88 -11.98
C SER A 249 6.11 6.97 -11.23
N ALA A 250 6.76 6.65 -10.11
CA ALA A 250 7.60 7.60 -9.39
C ALA A 250 8.78 8.08 -10.24
N HIS A 251 9.45 7.19 -10.97
CA HIS A 251 10.50 7.56 -11.94
C HIS A 251 9.97 8.49 -13.04
N MET A 252 8.78 8.18 -13.58
CA MET A 252 8.12 9.02 -14.59
C MET A 252 7.77 10.40 -14.06
N ILE A 253 7.33 10.52 -12.81
CA ILE A 253 7.08 11.80 -12.13
C ILE A 253 8.38 12.61 -12.05
N GLY A 254 9.49 11.99 -11.63
CA GLY A 254 10.80 12.64 -11.59
C GLY A 254 11.23 13.16 -12.97
N GLY A 255 11.12 12.32 -14.01
CA GLY A 255 11.43 12.72 -15.38
C GLY A 255 10.53 13.85 -15.91
N ARG A 256 9.24 13.84 -15.56
CA ARG A 256 8.30 14.92 -15.90
C ARG A 256 8.65 16.22 -15.17
N ALA A 257 9.00 16.15 -13.88
CA ALA A 257 9.43 17.31 -13.10
C ALA A 257 10.65 17.98 -13.72
N ALA A 258 11.65 17.20 -14.15
CA ALA A 258 12.83 17.72 -14.84
C ALA A 258 12.46 18.48 -16.11
N LYS A 259 11.55 17.94 -16.94
CA LYS A 259 11.06 18.63 -18.15
C LYS A 259 10.33 19.94 -17.84
N LEU A 260 9.50 19.97 -16.80
CA LEU A 260 8.76 21.17 -16.38
C LEU A 260 9.66 22.28 -15.84
N MET A 261 10.89 21.96 -15.42
CA MET A 261 11.85 22.93 -14.88
C MET A 261 12.82 23.45 -15.93
N LEU A 262 12.99 22.74 -17.05
CA LEU A 262 13.82 23.15 -18.18
C LEU A 262 13.05 23.94 -19.25
N ALA A 263 11.73 23.98 -19.15
CA ALA A 263 10.85 24.79 -20.00
C ALA A 263 10.70 26.21 -19.41
#